data_AF-A0A2E7UQY5-F1
#
_entry.id   AF-A0A2E7UQY5-F1
#
_cell.length_a   1.000
_cell.length_b   1.000
_cell.length_c   1.000
_cell.angle_alpha   90.00
_cell.angle_beta   90.00
_cell.angle_gamma   90.00
#
_symmetry.space_group_name_H-M   'P 1'
#
loop_
_entity.id
_entity.type
_entity.pdbx_description
1 polymer ?
#
loop_
_entity_poly.entity_id
_entity_poly.type
_entity_poly.pdbx_seq_one_letter_code
_entity_poly.pdbx_strand_id
1 'polypeptide(L)'
;MSIAPHARPPASWPLAELPAHTLAQARKRFSTDNGFGVDGGYDAPFQDAELAGIPYRTPNPPARGAVLQRHDLHHVLTGYPTDWRGEAFISAWELGSGGPSGMLFAWTIVLFGIFTGIVGDPVGTFRAFVRGCGSDNLYGTSVDDALMQRSVSGLGQSLRVRAELPRDQIWHPAVTRRERAQQLMTFAIWAATASAYVAFASPAVVVLAVGGMLARVRERSAACCVLQACAS
;
A
#
# COMPACT_ATOMS: atom_id res chain seq x y z
N MET A 1 -2.15 13.59 21.67
CA MET A 1 -2.24 12.12 21.69
C MET A 1 -0.96 11.61 21.07
N SER A 2 -0.10 10.99 21.88
CA SER A 2 1.24 10.53 21.46
C SER A 2 1.06 9.41 20.43
N ILE A 3 1.67 9.54 19.26
CA ILE A 3 1.81 8.42 18.33
C ILE A 3 2.71 7.43 19.08
N ALA A 4 2.14 6.30 19.49
CA ALA A 4 2.94 5.21 20.05
C ALA A 4 3.95 4.79 18.97
N PRO A 5 5.21 4.49 19.33
CA PRO A 5 6.18 4.00 18.36
C PRO A 5 5.57 2.78 17.67
N HIS A 6 5.40 2.87 16.35
CA HIS A 6 4.87 1.77 15.53
C HIS A 6 5.70 0.52 15.86
N ALA A 7 5.06 -0.49 16.45
CA ALA A 7 5.70 -1.78 16.62
C ALA A 7 6.18 -2.21 15.24
N ARG A 8 7.45 -2.59 15.11
CA ARG A 8 8.02 -2.99 13.82
C ARG A 8 7.18 -4.17 13.32
N PRO A 9 6.49 -4.04 12.16
CA PRO A 9 5.61 -5.09 11.69
C PRO A 9 6.40 -6.38 11.46
N PRO A 10 5.77 -7.55 11.63
CA PRO A 10 6.47 -8.82 11.45
C PRO A 10 7.05 -8.91 10.04
N ALA A 11 8.25 -9.50 9.91
CA ALA A 11 9.03 -9.57 8.67
C ALA A 11 8.31 -10.27 7.49
N SER A 12 7.26 -11.02 7.79
CA SER A 12 6.32 -11.61 6.85
C SER A 12 5.02 -11.87 7.59
N TRP A 13 3.87 -11.69 6.94
CA TRP A 13 2.61 -12.15 7.51
C TRP A 13 2.41 -13.62 7.15
N PRO A 14 2.47 -14.57 8.12
CA PRO A 14 2.39 -15.98 7.79
C PRO A 14 0.96 -16.34 7.37
N LEU A 15 0.69 -16.30 6.06
CA LEU A 15 -0.53 -16.82 5.44
C LEU A 15 -0.84 -18.26 5.92
N ALA A 16 0.21 -19.02 6.25
CA ALA A 16 0.14 -20.38 6.77
C ALA A 16 -0.59 -20.50 8.13
N GLU A 17 -0.69 -19.44 8.92
CA GLU A 17 -1.42 -19.42 10.19
C GLU A 17 -2.88 -18.96 10.04
N LEU A 18 -3.28 -18.49 8.84
CA LEU A 18 -4.63 -17.98 8.59
C LEU A 18 -5.59 -18.86 7.73
N PRO A 19 -5.37 -20.17 7.48
CA PRO A 19 -6.15 -20.91 6.49
C PRO A 19 -7.64 -21.02 6.84
N ALA A 20 -8.01 -20.94 8.12
CA ALA A 20 -9.39 -21.01 8.60
C ALA A 20 -10.03 -19.64 8.90
N HIS A 21 -9.28 -18.54 8.81
CA HIS A 21 -9.82 -17.22 9.12
C HIS A 21 -10.61 -16.63 7.95
N THR A 22 -11.71 -15.95 8.28
CA THR A 22 -12.40 -15.11 7.31
C THR A 22 -11.57 -13.86 6.99
N LEU A 23 -11.82 -13.26 5.83
CA LEU A 23 -11.14 -12.02 5.42
C LEU A 23 -11.34 -10.89 6.45
N ALA A 24 -12.52 -10.81 7.08
CA ALA A 24 -12.81 -9.87 8.16
C ALA A 24 -11.91 -10.08 9.38
N GLN A 25 -11.76 -11.33 9.82
CA GLN A 25 -10.90 -11.66 10.96
C GLN A 25 -9.44 -11.37 10.65
N ALA A 26 -8.99 -11.76 9.44
CA ALA A 26 -7.62 -11.53 9.00
C ALA A 26 -7.30 -10.04 8.85
N ARG A 27 -8.21 -9.23 8.27
CA ARG A 27 -8.07 -7.78 8.19
C ARG A 27 -7.99 -7.15 9.58
N LYS A 28 -8.90 -7.52 10.50
CA LYS A 28 -8.89 -6.99 11.88
C LYS A 28 -7.56 -7.26 12.58
N ARG A 29 -7.03 -8.49 12.45
CA ARG A 29 -5.71 -8.85 13.00
C ARG A 29 -4.60 -8.03 12.34
N PHE A 30 -4.59 -7.95 11.02
CA PHE A 30 -3.64 -7.12 10.26
C PHE A 30 -3.66 -5.66 10.72
N SER A 31 -4.83 -5.04 10.85
CA SER A 31 -4.94 -3.65 11.29
C SER A 31 -4.50 -3.46 12.74
N THR A 32 -4.75 -4.44 13.61
CA THR A 32 -4.29 -4.40 15.01
C THR A 32 -2.76 -4.49 15.09
N ASP A 33 -2.17 -5.46 14.40
CA ASP A 33 -0.72 -5.73 14.47
C ASP A 33 0.12 -4.62 13.82
N ASN A 34 -0.46 -3.86 12.88
CA ASN A 34 0.16 -2.70 12.25
C ASN A 34 -0.21 -1.35 12.91
N GLY A 35 -1.07 -1.34 13.92
CA GLY A 35 -1.47 -0.12 14.63
C GLY A 35 -2.41 0.80 13.84
N PHE A 36 -3.15 0.28 12.86
CA PHE A 36 -4.12 1.03 12.05
C PHE A 36 -5.50 1.18 12.74
N GLY A 37 -5.69 0.57 13.92
CA GLY A 37 -6.97 0.52 14.63
C GLY A 37 -7.85 -0.65 14.18
N VAL A 38 -8.95 -0.90 14.90
CA VAL A 38 -9.77 -2.13 14.74
C VAL A 38 -10.38 -2.27 13.34
N ASP A 39 -10.71 -1.14 12.69
CA ASP A 39 -11.37 -1.11 11.38
C ASP A 39 -10.45 -0.59 10.26
N GLY A 40 -9.14 -0.44 10.51
CA GLY A 40 -8.18 0.12 9.55
C GLY A 40 -8.31 1.63 9.30
N GLY A 41 -9.29 2.30 9.93
CA GLY A 41 -9.47 3.75 9.86
C GLY A 41 -9.93 4.25 8.48
N TYR A 42 -10.60 3.42 7.69
CA TYR A 42 -11.00 3.75 6.31
C TYR A 42 -12.05 4.87 6.23
N ASP A 43 -12.91 5.00 7.25
CA ASP A 43 -13.97 6.02 7.31
C ASP A 43 -13.57 7.27 8.10
N ALA A 44 -12.35 7.29 8.68
CA ALA A 44 -11.86 8.47 9.36
C ALA A 44 -11.66 9.60 8.32
N PRO A 45 -12.10 10.84 8.58
CA PRO A 45 -12.00 11.94 7.61
C PRO A 45 -10.55 12.33 7.30
N PHE A 46 -9.63 11.95 8.18
CA PHE A 46 -8.20 12.15 8.03
C PHE A 46 -7.47 10.90 8.49
N GLN A 47 -6.34 10.61 7.85
CA GLN A 47 -5.40 9.61 8.34
C GLN A 47 -4.04 10.24 8.66
N ASP A 48 -3.45 9.73 9.73
CA ASP A 48 -2.08 10.01 10.10
C ASP A 48 -1.15 9.07 9.32
N ALA A 49 -0.10 9.63 8.75
CA ALA A 49 0.94 8.92 8.02
C ALA A 49 2.30 9.49 8.41
N GLU A 50 3.36 8.74 8.14
CA GLU A 50 4.73 9.16 8.43
C GLU A 50 5.58 9.01 7.17
N LEU A 51 6.27 10.08 6.78
CA LEU A 51 7.24 10.05 5.70
C LEU A 51 8.61 10.41 6.29
N ALA A 52 9.52 9.43 6.33
CA ALA A 52 10.88 9.59 6.83
C ALA A 52 10.95 10.25 8.24
N GLY A 53 10.15 9.79 9.20
CA GLY A 53 10.14 10.35 10.56
C GLY A 53 9.28 11.61 10.74
N ILE A 54 8.71 12.15 9.66
CA ILE A 54 7.87 13.34 9.72
C ILE A 54 6.40 12.92 9.69
N PRO A 55 5.65 13.10 10.80
CA PRO A 55 4.23 12.81 10.83
C PRO A 55 3.47 13.87 10.02
N TYR A 56 2.58 13.42 9.14
CA TYR A 56 1.68 14.26 8.38
C TYR A 56 0.28 13.67 8.38
N ARG A 57 -0.71 14.54 8.23
CA ARG A 57 -2.12 14.15 8.20
C ARG A 57 -2.69 14.46 6.84
N THR A 58 -3.26 13.45 6.18
CA THR A 58 -3.88 13.60 4.86
C THR A 58 -5.39 13.50 4.95
N PRO A 59 -6.14 14.31 4.17
CA PRO A 59 -7.56 14.08 3.97
C PRO A 59 -7.80 12.65 3.46
N ASN A 60 -8.83 12.00 3.97
CA ASN A 60 -9.22 10.66 3.57
C ASN A 60 -10.64 10.66 3.00
N PRO A 61 -10.83 11.13 1.75
CA PRO A 61 -12.13 11.04 1.10
C PRO A 61 -12.55 9.57 0.93
N PRO A 62 -13.85 9.27 0.79
CA PRO A 62 -14.35 7.89 0.67
C PRO A 62 -13.66 7.07 -0.44
N ALA A 63 -13.27 7.72 -1.54
CA ALA A 63 -12.52 7.08 -2.62
C ALA A 63 -11.13 6.58 -2.18
N ARG A 64 -10.44 7.31 -1.29
CA ARG A 64 -9.16 6.88 -0.71
C ARG A 64 -9.37 5.77 0.31
N GLY A 65 -10.37 5.87 1.18
CA GLY A 65 -10.73 4.82 2.13
C GLY A 65 -11.02 3.48 1.43
N ALA A 66 -11.78 3.51 0.34
CA ALA A 66 -12.09 2.34 -0.48
C ALA A 66 -10.85 1.71 -1.15
N VAL A 67 -9.88 2.53 -1.54
CA VAL A 67 -8.59 2.06 -2.07
C VAL A 67 -7.75 1.39 -0.99
N LEU A 68 -7.59 2.06 0.15
CA LEU A 68 -6.80 1.56 1.28
C LEU A 68 -7.35 0.24 1.83
N GLN A 69 -8.68 0.12 1.89
CA GLN A 69 -9.31 -1.13 2.29
C GLN A 69 -8.90 -2.30 1.37
N ARG A 70 -8.87 -2.11 0.05
CA ARG A 70 -8.48 -3.18 -0.88
C ARG A 70 -6.99 -3.46 -0.84
N HIS A 71 -6.19 -2.41 -0.74
CA HIS A 71 -4.75 -2.50 -0.59
C HIS A 71 -4.34 -3.32 0.64
N ASP A 72 -4.92 -3.04 1.81
CA ASP A 72 -4.69 -3.82 3.03
C ASP A 72 -5.14 -5.28 2.87
N LEU A 73 -6.26 -5.52 2.18
CA LEU A 73 -6.71 -6.89 1.87
C LEU A 73 -5.72 -7.61 0.94
N HIS A 74 -5.04 -6.91 0.03
CA HIS A 74 -4.00 -7.51 -0.78
C HIS A 74 -2.77 -7.88 0.06
N HIS A 75 -2.38 -7.09 1.07
CA HIS A 75 -1.37 -7.52 2.04
C HIS A 75 -1.78 -8.82 2.75
N VAL A 76 -3.02 -8.87 3.23
CA VAL A 76 -3.57 -10.07 3.89
C VAL A 76 -3.55 -11.28 2.97
N LEU A 77 -3.79 -11.12 1.66
CA LEU A 77 -3.80 -12.22 0.69
C LEU A 77 -2.40 -12.65 0.24
N THR A 78 -1.48 -11.70 0.11
CA THR A 78 -0.15 -11.95 -0.47
C THR A 78 0.91 -12.26 0.58
N GLY A 79 0.69 -11.86 1.83
CA GLY A 79 1.62 -12.01 2.94
C GLY A 79 2.72 -10.94 3.00
N TYR A 80 2.73 -9.97 2.08
CA TYR A 80 3.72 -8.89 2.11
C TYR A 80 3.54 -8.02 3.37
N PRO A 81 4.63 -7.69 4.07
CA PRO A 81 4.56 -6.80 5.24
C PRO A 81 4.21 -5.36 4.83
N THR A 82 4.07 -4.48 5.81
CA THR A 82 3.82 -3.03 5.64
C THR A 82 5.09 -2.19 5.80
N ASP A 83 6.27 -2.84 5.78
CA ASP A 83 7.53 -2.10 5.71
C ASP A 83 7.76 -1.59 4.28
N TRP A 84 8.75 -0.71 4.10
CA TRP A 84 8.99 -0.09 2.79
C TRP A 84 9.22 -1.11 1.66
N ARG A 85 9.75 -2.31 1.95
CA ARG A 85 9.93 -3.38 0.95
C ARG A 85 8.59 -4.03 0.64
N GLY A 86 7.81 -4.35 1.66
CA GLY A 86 6.47 -4.90 1.55
C GLY A 86 5.54 -3.98 0.75
N GLU A 87 5.57 -2.68 1.00
CA GLU A 87 4.85 -1.65 0.23
C GLU A 87 5.29 -1.60 -1.25
N ALA A 88 6.58 -1.76 -1.51
CA ALA A 88 7.10 -1.85 -2.87
C ALA A 88 6.66 -3.16 -3.56
N PHE A 89 6.68 -4.28 -2.84
CA PHE A 89 6.33 -5.59 -3.36
C PHE A 89 4.83 -5.72 -3.63
N ILE A 90 3.98 -5.25 -2.71
CA ILE A 90 2.53 -5.24 -2.92
C ILE A 90 2.16 -4.37 -4.12
N SER A 91 2.78 -3.19 -4.26
CA SER A 91 2.53 -2.29 -5.38
C SER A 91 2.88 -2.94 -6.73
N ALA A 92 4.01 -3.65 -6.77
CA ALA A 92 4.40 -4.40 -7.96
C ALA A 92 3.48 -5.59 -8.24
N TRP A 93 3.06 -6.33 -7.21
CA TRP A 93 2.10 -7.42 -7.34
C TRP A 93 0.75 -6.93 -7.84
N GLU A 94 0.23 -5.83 -7.29
CA GLU A 94 -1.03 -5.19 -7.70
C GLU A 94 -0.99 -4.76 -9.17
N LEU A 95 0.14 -4.22 -9.62
CA LEU A 95 0.36 -3.93 -11.04
C LEU A 95 0.34 -5.22 -11.88
N GLY A 96 1.08 -6.25 -11.44
CA GLY A 96 1.20 -7.52 -12.17
C GLY A 96 -0.11 -8.30 -12.28
N SER A 97 -1.01 -8.14 -11.30
CA SER A 97 -2.31 -8.82 -11.22
C SER A 97 -3.45 -8.07 -11.94
N GLY A 98 -3.12 -7.14 -12.84
CA GLY A 98 -4.09 -6.38 -13.64
C GLY A 98 -4.19 -4.89 -13.32
N GLY A 99 -3.46 -4.40 -12.31
CA GLY A 99 -3.40 -3.00 -11.93
C GLY A 99 -4.65 -2.49 -11.20
N PRO A 100 -4.64 -1.23 -10.76
CA PRO A 100 -5.74 -0.60 -10.03
C PRO A 100 -6.85 -0.10 -10.96
N SER A 101 -7.57 -1.05 -11.59
CA SER A 101 -8.67 -0.75 -12.49
C SER A 101 -9.79 0.04 -11.79
N GLY A 102 -10.21 1.16 -12.40
CA GLY A 102 -11.33 1.97 -11.91
C GLY A 102 -11.06 2.80 -10.65
N MET A 103 -9.84 2.79 -10.10
CA MET A 103 -9.52 3.49 -8.84
C MET A 103 -8.31 4.41 -8.99
N LEU A 104 -8.56 5.68 -9.34
CA LEU A 104 -7.50 6.66 -9.59
C LEU A 104 -6.54 6.85 -8.39
N PHE A 105 -7.05 6.83 -7.15
CA PHE A 105 -6.22 6.97 -5.95
C PHE A 105 -5.23 5.82 -5.75
N ALA A 106 -5.56 4.62 -6.23
CA ALA A 106 -4.67 3.47 -6.09
C ALA A 106 -3.44 3.57 -7.00
N TRP A 107 -3.54 4.26 -8.15
CA TRP A 107 -2.36 4.54 -8.99
C TRP A 107 -1.28 5.33 -8.25
N THR A 108 -1.65 6.27 -7.37
CA THR A 108 -0.68 7.03 -6.57
C THR A 108 0.15 6.12 -5.67
N ILE A 109 -0.50 5.18 -4.99
CA ILE A 109 0.15 4.22 -4.07
C ILE A 109 1.06 3.28 -4.89
N VAL A 110 0.50 2.68 -5.95
CA VAL A 110 1.20 1.72 -6.81
C VAL A 110 2.45 2.36 -7.45
N LEU A 111 2.34 3.57 -8.01
CA LEU A 111 3.47 4.23 -8.67
C LEU A 111 4.56 4.63 -7.68
N PHE A 112 4.19 5.11 -6.48
CA PHE A 112 5.17 5.44 -5.44
C PHE A 112 5.88 4.19 -4.91
N GLY A 113 5.14 3.10 -4.69
CA GLY A 113 5.70 1.82 -4.27
C GLY A 113 6.62 1.19 -5.32
N ILE A 114 6.25 1.24 -6.61
CA ILE A 114 7.13 0.80 -7.71
C ILE A 114 8.41 1.62 -7.73
N PHE A 115 8.32 2.95 -7.65
CA PHE A 115 9.51 3.81 -7.63
C PHE A 115 10.42 3.49 -6.43
N THR A 116 9.85 3.35 -5.24
CA THR A 116 10.58 2.95 -4.03
C THR A 116 11.28 1.60 -4.22
N GLY A 117 10.58 0.65 -4.83
CA GLY A 117 11.08 -0.68 -5.15
C GLY A 117 12.25 -0.70 -6.12
N ILE A 118 12.16 0.00 -7.25
CA ILE A 118 13.25 0.02 -8.24
C ILE A 118 14.52 0.70 -7.70
N VAL A 119 14.39 1.62 -6.74
CA VAL A 119 15.54 2.27 -6.07
C VAL A 119 16.12 1.38 -4.96
N GLY A 120 15.28 0.72 -4.17
CA GLY A 120 15.71 0.01 -2.95
C GLY A 120 15.89 -1.50 -3.09
N ASP A 121 15.05 -2.19 -3.87
CA ASP A 121 15.09 -3.65 -4.10
C ASP A 121 14.50 -4.03 -5.47
N PRO A 122 15.17 -3.69 -6.59
CA PRO A 122 14.62 -3.85 -7.93
C PRO A 122 14.32 -5.31 -8.28
N VAL A 123 15.14 -6.26 -7.79
CA VAL A 123 14.94 -7.68 -8.05
C VAL A 123 13.73 -8.21 -7.27
N GLY A 124 13.61 -7.86 -5.98
CA GLY A 124 12.44 -8.22 -5.17
C GLY A 124 11.14 -7.66 -5.74
N THR A 125 11.15 -6.38 -6.13
CA THR A 125 10.00 -5.71 -6.76
C THR A 125 9.62 -6.37 -8.09
N PHE A 126 10.58 -6.70 -8.94
CA PHE A 126 10.27 -7.39 -10.20
C PHE A 126 9.72 -8.80 -9.97
N ARG A 127 10.23 -9.56 -8.99
CA ARG A 127 9.68 -10.86 -8.61
C ARG A 127 8.24 -10.74 -8.13
N ALA A 128 7.93 -9.71 -7.35
CA ALA A 128 6.58 -9.47 -6.86
C ALA A 128 5.62 -9.15 -8.02
N PHE A 129 6.06 -8.36 -9.00
CA PHE A 129 5.33 -8.14 -10.26
C PHE A 129 5.06 -9.46 -11.01
N VAL A 130 6.09 -10.28 -11.23
CA VAL A 130 5.95 -11.58 -11.91
C VAL A 130 5.03 -12.54 -11.13
N ARG A 131 5.07 -12.51 -9.79
CA ARG A 131 4.14 -13.26 -8.93
C ARG A 131 2.70 -12.80 -9.15
N GLY A 132 2.48 -11.50 -9.31
CA GLY A 132 1.19 -10.92 -9.67
C GLY A 132 0.73 -11.32 -11.08
N CYS A 133 1.66 -11.50 -12.02
CA CYS A 133 1.35 -11.95 -13.38
C CYS A 133 0.71 -13.34 -13.39
N GLY A 134 -0.62 -13.37 -13.49
CA GLY A 134 -1.45 -14.57 -13.47
C GLY A 134 -2.15 -14.84 -12.13
N SER A 135 -2.16 -13.84 -11.24
CA SER A 135 -3.15 -13.64 -10.18
C SER A 135 -4.17 -12.59 -10.62
N ASP A 136 -5.29 -12.54 -9.90
CA ASP A 136 -6.29 -11.47 -9.95
C ASP A 136 -6.24 -10.64 -8.65
N ASN A 137 -6.77 -9.41 -8.68
CA ASN A 137 -6.87 -8.53 -7.50
C ASN A 137 -8.32 -8.09 -7.22
N LEU A 138 -8.51 -7.34 -6.12
CA LEU A 138 -9.81 -6.90 -5.64
C LEU A 138 -10.20 -5.49 -6.13
N TYR A 139 -9.39 -4.83 -6.97
CA TYR A 139 -9.70 -3.47 -7.43
C TYR A 139 -11.00 -3.39 -8.25
N GLY A 140 -11.33 -4.45 -9.00
CA GLY A 140 -12.61 -4.59 -9.70
C GLY A 140 -13.75 -5.20 -8.88
N THR A 141 -13.53 -5.48 -7.59
CA THR A 141 -14.47 -6.24 -6.75
C THR A 141 -15.16 -5.34 -5.71
N SER A 142 -16.46 -5.52 -5.51
CA SER A 142 -17.18 -4.92 -4.39
C SER A 142 -16.72 -5.56 -3.08
N VAL A 143 -16.35 -4.73 -2.10
CA VAL A 143 -16.02 -5.22 -0.76
C VAL A 143 -17.29 -5.17 0.08
N ASP A 144 -18.04 -6.28 0.05
CA ASP A 144 -19.28 -6.47 0.79
C ASP A 144 -19.11 -7.54 1.89
N ASP A 145 -20.13 -7.69 2.73
CA ASP A 145 -20.12 -8.67 3.83
C ASP A 145 -19.89 -10.09 3.33
N ALA A 146 -20.40 -10.45 2.15
CA ALA A 146 -20.21 -11.78 1.58
C ALA A 146 -18.73 -12.04 1.24
N LEU A 147 -18.04 -11.07 0.63
CA LEU A 147 -16.59 -11.15 0.40
C LEU A 147 -15.83 -11.24 1.72
N MET A 148 -16.20 -10.42 2.70
CA MET A 148 -15.52 -10.35 3.99
C MET A 148 -15.64 -11.65 4.82
N GLN A 149 -16.67 -12.46 4.57
CA GLN A 149 -16.84 -13.77 5.21
C GLN A 149 -16.15 -14.93 4.50
N ARG A 150 -15.58 -14.73 3.30
CA ARG A 150 -14.79 -15.77 2.63
C ARG A 150 -13.53 -16.08 3.42
N SER A 151 -13.10 -17.34 3.42
CA SER A 151 -11.80 -17.69 3.99
C SER A 151 -10.66 -17.09 3.17
N VAL A 152 -9.58 -16.67 3.84
CA VAL A 152 -8.39 -16.11 3.17
C VAL A 152 -7.83 -17.10 2.16
N SER A 153 -7.71 -18.39 2.54
CA SER A 153 -7.22 -19.45 1.65
C SER A 153 -8.13 -19.65 0.42
N GLY A 154 -9.45 -19.73 0.63
CA GLY A 154 -10.40 -19.92 -0.47
C GLY A 154 -10.46 -18.71 -1.41
N LEU A 155 -10.35 -17.49 -0.89
CA LEU A 155 -10.26 -16.28 -1.71
C LEU A 155 -8.93 -16.24 -2.48
N GLY A 156 -7.80 -16.50 -1.82
CA GLY A 156 -6.48 -16.57 -2.45
C GLY A 156 -6.42 -17.58 -3.58
N GLN A 157 -7.02 -18.76 -3.42
CA GLN A 157 -7.17 -19.75 -4.49
C GLN A 157 -7.99 -19.22 -5.67
N SER A 158 -9.14 -18.59 -5.40
CA SER A 158 -10.00 -18.03 -6.47
C SER A 158 -9.34 -16.90 -7.25
N LEU A 159 -8.52 -16.09 -6.58
CA LEU A 159 -7.72 -15.01 -7.18
C LEU A 159 -6.38 -15.52 -7.71
N ARG A 160 -6.10 -16.83 -7.62
CA ARG A 160 -4.86 -17.44 -8.09
C ARG A 160 -3.62 -16.76 -7.49
N VAL A 161 -3.69 -16.35 -6.22
CA VAL A 161 -2.55 -15.77 -5.49
C VAL A 161 -1.48 -16.84 -5.36
N ARG A 162 -0.39 -16.67 -6.09
CA ARG A 162 0.67 -17.68 -6.15
C ARG A 162 1.53 -17.65 -4.91
N ALA A 163 2.09 -18.81 -4.56
CA ALA A 163 3.17 -18.89 -3.59
C ALA A 163 4.42 -18.15 -4.11
N GLU A 164 5.28 -17.69 -3.20
CA GLU A 164 6.57 -17.13 -3.59
C GLU A 164 7.49 -18.22 -4.16
N LEU A 165 8.20 -17.86 -5.23
CA LEU A 165 9.21 -18.73 -5.82
C LEU A 165 10.51 -18.72 -4.99
N PRO A 166 11.31 -19.81 -5.06
CA PRO A 166 12.67 -19.85 -4.51
C PRO A 166 13.53 -18.65 -4.97
N ARG A 167 14.49 -18.22 -4.15
CA ARG A 167 15.28 -16.99 -4.42
C ARG A 167 16.11 -17.04 -5.71
N ASP A 168 16.49 -18.22 -6.16
CA ASP A 168 17.19 -18.46 -7.42
C ASP A 168 16.26 -18.46 -8.65
N GLN A 169 14.95 -18.36 -8.45
CA GLN A 169 13.94 -18.40 -9.49
C GLN A 169 13.07 -17.13 -9.54
N ILE A 170 12.99 -16.52 -10.73
CA ILE A 170 12.08 -15.38 -10.98
C ILE A 170 10.78 -15.84 -11.65
N TRP A 171 10.88 -16.77 -12.61
CA TRP A 171 9.74 -17.27 -13.38
C TRP A 171 9.56 -18.76 -13.18
N HIS A 172 8.30 -19.22 -13.14
CA HIS A 172 8.01 -20.64 -13.27
C HIS A 172 8.58 -21.22 -14.57
N PRO A 173 9.01 -22.50 -14.59
CA PRO A 173 9.63 -23.09 -15.78
C PRO A 173 8.67 -23.12 -16.99
N ALA A 174 7.36 -23.17 -16.73
CA ALA A 174 6.31 -23.17 -17.75
C ALA A 174 6.14 -21.82 -18.48
N VAL A 175 6.69 -20.71 -17.96
CA VAL A 175 6.57 -19.40 -18.61
C VAL A 175 7.47 -19.35 -19.84
N THR A 176 6.88 -19.08 -21.00
CA THR A 176 7.56 -19.01 -22.30
C THR A 176 8.52 -17.82 -22.39
N ARG A 177 9.49 -17.86 -23.31
CA ARG A 177 10.41 -16.74 -23.55
C ARG A 177 9.67 -15.45 -23.94
N ARG A 178 8.58 -15.58 -24.71
CA ARG A 178 7.74 -14.44 -25.12
C ARG A 178 7.07 -13.78 -23.92
N GLU A 179 6.46 -14.57 -23.04
CA GLU A 179 5.81 -14.05 -21.83
C GLU A 179 6.81 -13.38 -20.89
N ARG A 180 8.01 -13.96 -20.73
CA ARG A 180 9.09 -13.32 -19.95
C ARG A 180 9.48 -11.96 -20.51
N ALA A 181 9.64 -11.87 -21.84
CA ALA A 181 9.95 -10.61 -22.52
C ALA A 181 8.82 -9.58 -22.36
N GLN A 182 7.56 -10.02 -22.47
CA GLN A 182 6.39 -9.16 -22.24
C GLN A 182 6.36 -8.64 -20.81
N GLN A 183 6.54 -9.51 -19.80
CA GLN A 183 6.57 -9.11 -18.39
C GLN A 183 7.70 -8.12 -18.11
N LEU A 184 8.90 -8.37 -18.65
CA LEU A 184 10.03 -7.45 -18.52
C LEU A 184 9.72 -6.09 -19.14
N MET A 185 9.19 -6.07 -20.36
CA MET A 185 8.84 -4.83 -21.05
C MET A 185 7.74 -4.05 -20.34
N THR A 186 6.67 -4.73 -19.90
CA THR A 186 5.59 -4.13 -19.12
C THR A 186 6.12 -3.52 -17.83
N PHE A 187 6.96 -4.25 -17.09
CA PHE A 187 7.55 -3.73 -15.86
C PHE A 187 8.47 -2.53 -16.14
N ALA A 188 9.31 -2.59 -17.17
CA ALA A 188 10.19 -1.49 -17.55
C ALA A 188 9.41 -0.21 -17.91
N ILE A 189 8.31 -0.35 -18.66
CA ILE A 189 7.42 0.78 -18.99
C ILE A 189 6.84 1.39 -17.71
N TRP A 190 6.30 0.56 -16.81
CA TRP A 190 5.72 1.06 -15.56
C TRP A 190 6.75 1.62 -14.58
N ALA A 191 7.97 1.09 -14.55
CA ALA A 191 9.07 1.67 -13.79
C ALA A 191 9.46 3.06 -14.31
N ALA A 192 9.48 3.25 -15.63
CA ALA A 192 9.69 4.56 -16.24
C ALA A 192 8.53 5.52 -15.91
N THR A 193 7.28 5.05 -16.00
CA THR A 193 6.09 5.84 -15.63
C THR A 193 6.11 6.24 -14.16
N ALA A 194 6.46 5.33 -13.25
CA ALA A 194 6.60 5.60 -11.83
C ALA A 194 7.69 6.65 -11.55
N SER A 195 8.83 6.54 -12.23
CA SER A 195 9.92 7.51 -12.11
C SER A 195 9.49 8.90 -12.59
N ALA A 196 8.80 8.98 -13.74
CA ALA A 196 8.25 10.24 -14.23
C ALA A 196 7.19 10.80 -13.26
N TYR A 197 6.28 9.96 -12.77
CA TYR A 197 5.26 10.37 -11.81
C TYR A 197 5.89 11.00 -10.56
N VAL A 198 6.89 10.36 -9.95
CA VAL A 198 7.57 10.92 -8.78
C VAL A 198 8.30 12.22 -9.13
N ALA A 199 8.99 12.29 -10.28
CA ALA A 199 9.69 13.50 -10.71
C ALA A 199 8.75 14.71 -10.91
N PHE A 200 7.54 14.51 -11.43
CA PHE A 200 6.61 15.59 -11.77
C PHE A 200 5.50 15.84 -10.74
N ALA A 201 5.07 14.82 -9.99
CA ALA A 201 3.99 14.95 -9.00
C ALA A 201 4.49 15.31 -7.59
N SER A 202 5.73 14.95 -7.23
CA SER A 202 6.28 15.25 -5.90
C SER A 202 6.48 16.75 -5.60
N PRO A 203 6.80 17.65 -6.56
CA PRO A 203 6.87 19.09 -6.27
C PRO A 203 5.54 19.65 -5.75
N ALA A 204 4.40 19.18 -6.26
CA ALA A 204 3.08 19.62 -5.80
C ALA A 204 2.74 19.08 -4.41
N VAL A 205 3.07 17.81 -4.10
CA VAL A 205 2.85 17.21 -2.77
C VAL A 205 3.75 17.87 -1.72
N VAL A 206 5.01 18.17 -2.05
CA VAL A 206 5.95 18.89 -1.16
C VAL A 206 5.45 20.32 -0.93
N VAL A 207 4.98 21.02 -1.96
CA VAL A 207 4.40 22.37 -1.82
C VAL A 207 3.17 22.36 -0.92
N LEU A 208 2.28 21.36 -1.04
CA LEU A 208 1.11 21.23 -0.18
C LEU A 208 1.49 20.86 1.27
N ALA A 209 2.47 19.98 1.46
CA ALA A 209 2.96 19.59 2.80
C ALA A 209 3.68 20.76 3.50
N VAL A 210 4.58 21.46 2.79
CA VAL A 210 5.29 22.64 3.31
C VAL A 210 4.32 23.81 3.53
N GLY A 211 3.37 24.04 2.62
CA GLY A 211 2.32 25.04 2.78
C GLY A 211 1.46 24.78 4.02
N GLY A 212 1.04 23.54 4.24
CA GLY A 212 0.30 23.14 5.44
C GLY A 212 1.10 23.27 6.74
N MET A 213 2.41 22.97 6.70
CA MET A 213 3.32 23.16 7.83
C MET A 213 3.48 24.65 8.17
N LEU A 214 3.71 25.49 7.16
CA LEU A 214 3.87 26.95 7.33
C LEU A 214 2.58 27.61 7.84
N ALA A 215 1.41 27.17 7.36
CA ALA A 215 0.12 27.65 7.87
C ALA A 215 -0.03 27.36 9.37
N ARG A 216 0.33 26.16 9.85
CA ARG A 216 0.28 25.80 11.27
C ARG A 216 1.28 26.56 12.13
N VAL A 217 2.48 26.81 11.63
CA VAL A 217 3.46 27.67 12.33
C VAL A 217 2.89 29.08 12.49
N ARG A 218 2.23 29.60 11.47
CA ARG A 218 1.59 30.92 11.50
C ARG A 218 0.42 30.97 12.48
N GLU A 219 -0.46 29.96 12.49
CA GLU A 219 -1.57 29.85 13.45
C GLU A 219 -1.08 29.76 14.90
N ARG A 220 -0.04 28.95 15.17
CA ARG A 220 0.56 28.84 16.51
C ARG A 220 1.22 30.15 16.97
N SER A 221 1.90 30.84 16.05
CA SER A 221 2.50 32.15 16.34
C SER A 221 1.43 33.20 16.65
N ALA A 222 0.32 33.20 15.91
CA ALA A 222 -0.81 34.09 16.16
C ALA A 222 -1.49 33.80 17.51
N ALA A 223 -1.69 32.53 17.87
CA ALA A 223 -2.25 32.14 19.16
C ALA A 223 -1.36 32.55 20.35
N CYS A 224 -0.03 32.45 20.20
CA CYS A 224 0.93 32.88 21.24
C CYS A 224 0.88 34.41 21.46
N CYS A 225 0.82 35.21 20.38
CA CYS A 225 0.68 36.66 20.48
C CYS A 225 -0.62 37.09 21.17
N VAL A 226 -1.74 36.42 20.90
CA VAL A 226 -3.03 36.73 21.56
C VAL A 226 -2.97 36.45 23.06
N LEU A 227 -2.36 35.33 23.46
CA LEU A 227 -2.21 34.98 24.88
C LEU A 227 -1.29 35.97 25.62
N GLN A 228 -0.24 36.48 24.97
CA GLN A 228 0.63 37.51 25.55
C GLN A 228 -0.06 38.87 25.69
N ALA A 229 -0.95 39.23 24.77
CA ALA A 229 -1.72 40.48 24.83
C ALA A 229 -2.86 40.48 25.86
N CYS A 230 -3.40 39.30 26.22
CA CYS A 230 -4.42 39.17 27.26
C CYS A 230 -3.84 39.09 28.69
N ALA A 231 -2.53 38.92 28.83
CA ALA A 231 -1.84 38.80 30.11
C ALA A 231 -1.24 40.14 30.64
N SER A 232 -1.45 41.23 29.89
CA SER A 232 -1.01 42.61 30.18
C SER A 232 -2.20 43.53 30.37
#